data_AF-A0A0A9E200-F1
#
_entry.id   AF-A0A0A9E200-F1
#
_cell.length_a   1.000
_cell.length_b   1.000
_cell.length_c   1.000
_cell.angle_alpha   90.00
_cell.angle_beta   90.00
_cell.angle_gamma   90.00
#
_symmetry.space_group_name_H-M   'P 1'
#
loop_
_entity.id
_entity.type
_entity.pdbx_description
1 polymer ?
#
loop_
_entity_poly.entity_id
_entity_poly.type
_entity_poly.pdbx_seq_one_letter_code
_entity_poly.pdbx_strand_id
1 'polypeptide(L)'
;MCHDLSYNLTWCTLTDPSQLASKSMRKQLGHNLLSALRYTYTIDRRDSHLRPTNGYAFVSTSQVGGLWDSKGLKFFRQEFDVRGAVPFGFYNAALNAGISAGVILPLGRGFMKSPSPAPDRFYLGGHSSPVCSLGGLTSLLGFKTRGVSPTELRRFVPSDSVTDDSAASPGLDYLGGDLAVSAFADLSFDLPLKLLRDVGIYGHAFLTAGNVAKLSESEYKNISLSKFGRTIRSSAGVGIILPTTLFRLEINYCYILKKFEHNRGKTGIQFSFSSPM
;
A
#
# COMPACT_ATOMS: atom_id res chain seq x y z
N MET A 1 5.75 5.55 -24.24
CA MET A 1 5.56 4.20 -23.69
C MET A 1 6.93 3.73 -23.25
N CYS A 2 7.06 3.14 -22.06
CA CYS A 2 8.33 2.70 -21.50
C CYS A 2 8.21 1.23 -21.09
N HIS A 3 9.24 0.45 -21.45
CA HIS A 3 9.38 -0.95 -21.09
C HIS A 3 10.65 -1.09 -20.26
N ASP A 4 10.52 -1.60 -19.04
CA ASP A 4 11.65 -1.85 -18.15
C ASP A 4 11.68 -3.34 -17.80
N LEU A 5 12.82 -3.97 -18.04
CA LEU A 5 13.06 -5.37 -17.69
C LEU A 5 14.24 -5.42 -16.73
N SER A 6 13.98 -5.94 -15.53
CA SER A 6 14.96 -5.98 -14.44
C SER A 6 15.05 -7.41 -13.88
N TYR A 7 16.27 -7.88 -13.65
CA TYR A 7 16.52 -9.12 -12.93
C TYR A 7 17.18 -8.79 -11.60
N ASN A 8 16.56 -9.22 -10.50
CA ASN A 8 17.02 -8.96 -9.15
C ASN A 8 17.38 -10.26 -8.45
N LEU A 9 18.55 -10.26 -7.80
CA LEU A 9 18.98 -11.33 -6.90
C LEU A 9 19.22 -10.71 -5.52
N THR A 10 18.33 -11.00 -4.57
CA THR A 10 18.31 -10.36 -3.25
C THR A 10 18.53 -11.40 -2.17
N TRP A 11 19.54 -11.18 -1.33
CA TRP A 11 19.71 -11.92 -0.08
C TRP A 11 19.04 -11.15 1.05
N CYS A 12 18.02 -11.74 1.68
CA CYS A 12 17.30 -11.16 2.80
C CYS A 12 17.46 -12.03 4.05
N THR A 13 17.73 -11.40 5.19
CA THR A 13 17.73 -12.07 6.49
C THR A 13 16.60 -11.49 7.35
N LEU A 14 15.67 -12.34 7.78
CA LEU A 14 14.57 -11.94 8.66
C LEU A 14 14.85 -12.43 10.09
N THR A 15 14.90 -11.50 11.04
CA THR A 15 15.16 -11.78 12.46
C THR A 15 14.03 -11.24 13.34
N ASP A 16 13.78 -11.89 14.47
CA ASP A 16 12.84 -11.42 15.49
C ASP A 16 13.60 -11.14 16.81
N PRO A 17 14.22 -9.95 16.96
CA PRO A 17 14.91 -9.59 18.18
C PRO A 17 13.96 -9.45 19.37
N SER A 18 12.68 -9.15 19.13
CA SER A 18 11.68 -8.97 20.18
C SER A 18 11.18 -10.30 20.77
N GLN A 19 11.34 -11.40 20.04
CA GLN A 19 10.79 -12.73 20.36
C GLN A 19 9.26 -12.76 20.52
N LEU A 20 8.56 -11.71 20.07
CA LEU A 20 7.12 -11.58 20.15
C LEU A 20 6.42 -12.00 18.85
N ALA A 21 7.15 -12.36 17.80
CA ALA A 21 6.53 -12.63 16.50
C ALA A 21 5.51 -13.79 16.55
N SER A 22 4.43 -13.59 15.82
CA SER A 22 3.38 -14.56 15.55
C SER A 22 3.92 -15.85 14.90
N LYS A 23 3.13 -16.93 14.93
CA LYS A 23 3.59 -18.24 14.47
C LYS A 23 3.92 -18.23 12.98
N SER A 24 3.14 -17.54 12.16
CA SER A 24 3.42 -17.45 10.71
C SER A 24 4.71 -16.67 10.42
N MET A 25 4.98 -15.59 11.14
CA MET A 25 6.21 -14.79 10.97
C MET A 25 7.45 -15.55 11.41
N ARG A 26 7.38 -16.29 12.52
CA ARG A 26 8.49 -17.11 13.00
C ARG A 26 8.93 -18.20 12.01
N LYS A 27 7.99 -18.77 11.25
CA LYS A 27 8.30 -19.75 10.21
C LYS A 27 9.09 -19.17 9.03
N GLN A 28 9.13 -17.84 8.89
CA GLN A 28 9.82 -17.15 7.81
C GLN A 28 11.15 -16.53 8.24
N LEU A 29 11.54 -16.68 9.52
CA LEU A 29 12.82 -16.20 10.01
C LEU A 29 13.97 -16.99 9.40
N GLY A 30 15.13 -16.33 9.30
CA GLY A 30 16.34 -16.89 8.71
C GLY A 30 16.73 -16.20 7.42
N HIS A 31 17.56 -16.88 6.65
CA HIS A 31 18.09 -16.38 5.38
C HIS A 31 17.23 -16.84 4.22
N ASN A 32 16.95 -15.92 3.30
CA ASN A 32 16.20 -16.19 2.08
C ASN A 32 16.92 -15.54 0.90
N LEU A 33 17.05 -16.29 -0.19
CA LEU A 33 17.59 -15.80 -1.46
C LEU A 33 16.46 -15.70 -2.46
N LEU A 34 16.11 -14.48 -2.86
CA LEU A 34 15.09 -14.20 -3.86
C LEU A 34 15.73 -13.88 -5.20
N SER A 35 15.54 -14.75 -6.18
CA SER A 35 15.81 -14.47 -7.59
C SER A 35 14.49 -14.13 -8.27
N ALA A 36 14.37 -12.95 -8.88
CA ALA A 36 13.15 -12.51 -9.53
C ALA A 36 13.41 -11.71 -10.81
N LEU A 37 12.69 -12.07 -11.87
CA LEU A 37 12.60 -11.30 -13.12
C LEU A 37 11.35 -10.42 -13.04
N ARG A 38 11.51 -9.10 -13.20
CA ARG A 38 10.43 -8.12 -13.15
C ARG A 38 10.39 -7.34 -14.46
N TYR A 39 9.21 -7.34 -15.08
CA TYR A 39 8.89 -6.57 -16.26
C TYR A 39 7.85 -5.51 -15.92
N THR A 40 8.13 -4.25 -16.24
CA THR A 40 7.24 -3.12 -15.99
C THR A 40 6.92 -2.45 -17.32
N TYR A 41 5.63 -2.33 -17.60
CA TYR A 41 5.10 -1.60 -18.74
C TYR A 41 4.40 -0.33 -18.27
N THR A 42 4.90 0.83 -18.71
CA THR A 42 4.42 2.14 -18.27
C THR A 42 3.98 3.01 -19.44
N ILE A 43 2.77 3.54 -19.33
CA ILE A 43 2.24 4.60 -20.18
C ILE A 43 1.86 5.76 -19.25
N ASP A 44 2.58 6.87 -19.30
CA ASP A 44 2.17 8.10 -18.62
C ASP A 44 1.90 9.18 -19.67
N ARG A 45 0.65 9.63 -19.75
CA ARG A 45 0.17 10.69 -20.65
C ARG A 45 -0.44 11.85 -19.85
N ARG A 46 -0.14 11.93 -18.56
CA ARG A 46 -0.54 13.06 -17.72
C ARG A 46 0.26 14.30 -18.09
N ASP A 47 -0.34 15.46 -17.90
CA ASP A 47 0.27 16.77 -18.09
C ASP A 47 1.39 17.07 -17.07
N SER A 48 1.24 16.59 -15.83
CA SER A 48 2.22 16.75 -14.76
C SER A 48 2.24 15.52 -13.86
N HIS A 49 3.42 15.17 -13.33
CA HIS A 49 3.57 14.06 -12.39
C HIS A 49 3.19 14.43 -10.95
N LEU A 50 3.35 15.71 -10.58
CA LEU A 50 3.14 16.20 -9.21
C LEU A 50 1.70 16.65 -8.95
N ARG A 51 1.11 17.36 -9.92
CA ARG A 51 -0.28 17.81 -9.89
C ARG A 51 -0.88 17.59 -11.27
N PRO A 52 -1.30 16.35 -11.57
CA PRO A 52 -1.98 16.07 -12.83
C PRO A 52 -3.30 16.83 -12.88
N THR A 53 -3.53 17.56 -13.98
CA THR A 53 -4.81 18.22 -14.25
C THR A 53 -5.56 17.55 -15.40
N ASN A 54 -4.85 16.91 -16.32
CA ASN A 54 -5.43 16.22 -17.45
C ASN A 54 -4.58 15.03 -17.88
N GLY A 55 -5.23 14.00 -18.40
CA GLY A 55 -4.59 12.82 -19.00
C GLY A 55 -4.77 11.57 -18.16
N TYR A 56 -4.00 10.54 -18.48
CA TYR A 56 -4.10 9.24 -17.83
C TYR A 56 -2.73 8.58 -17.73
N ALA A 57 -2.62 7.66 -16.78
CA ALA A 57 -1.45 6.82 -16.61
C ALA A 57 -1.86 5.37 -16.39
N PHE A 58 -1.07 4.46 -16.92
CA PHE A 58 -1.22 3.02 -16.76
C PHE A 58 0.14 2.39 -16.50
N VAL A 59 0.22 1.60 -15.44
CA VAL A 59 1.39 0.76 -15.15
C VAL A 59 0.94 -0.67 -14.93
N SER A 60 1.61 -1.60 -15.61
CA SER A 60 1.47 -3.03 -15.39
C SER A 60 2.83 -3.60 -15.02
N THR A 61 2.93 -4.22 -13.86
CA THR A 61 4.17 -4.85 -13.38
C THR A 61 3.95 -6.34 -13.23
N SER A 62 4.72 -7.13 -13.96
CA SER A 62 4.74 -8.59 -13.91
C SER A 62 6.06 -9.06 -13.33
N GLN A 63 6.03 -9.90 -12.30
CA GLN A 63 7.23 -10.42 -11.65
C GLN A 63 7.14 -11.93 -11.50
N VAL A 64 8.18 -12.63 -11.90
CA VAL A 64 8.36 -14.08 -11.68
C VAL A 64 9.50 -14.27 -10.69
N GLY A 65 9.18 -14.78 -9.51
CA GLY A 65 10.15 -15.08 -8.45
C GLY A 65 10.46 -16.57 -8.31
N GLY A 66 11.60 -16.89 -7.71
CA GLY A 66 12.05 -18.26 -7.41
C GLY A 66 12.70 -18.98 -8.59
N LEU A 67 13.34 -18.24 -9.51
CA LEU A 67 13.93 -18.81 -10.73
C LEU A 67 15.18 -19.66 -10.46
N TRP A 68 16.03 -19.21 -9.52
CA TRP A 68 17.33 -19.84 -9.24
C TRP A 68 17.28 -20.98 -8.21
N ASP A 69 16.45 -20.85 -7.17
CA ASP A 69 16.40 -21.83 -6.09
C ASP A 69 15.38 -22.94 -6.38
N SER A 70 15.85 -24.19 -6.42
CA SER A 70 14.99 -25.38 -6.60
C SER A 70 14.14 -25.69 -5.37
N LYS A 71 14.53 -25.21 -4.19
CA LYS A 71 13.79 -25.34 -2.92
C LYS A 71 13.02 -24.08 -2.55
N GLY A 72 13.31 -22.96 -3.20
CA GLY A 72 12.69 -21.65 -2.99
C GLY A 72 11.28 -21.56 -3.57
N LEU A 73 10.46 -20.67 -3.01
CA LEU A 73 9.08 -20.50 -3.45
C LEU A 73 9.02 -19.78 -4.80
N LYS A 74 8.44 -20.46 -5.79
CA LYS A 74 8.13 -19.88 -7.10
C LYS A 74 6.79 -19.17 -7.05
N PHE A 75 6.76 -17.93 -7.53
CA PHE A 75 5.53 -17.13 -7.55
C PHE A 75 5.48 -16.23 -8.78
N PHE A 76 4.25 -15.91 -9.18
CA PHE A 76 3.96 -14.89 -10.16
C PHE A 76 3.22 -13.75 -9.47
N ARG A 77 3.79 -12.55 -9.51
CA ARG A 77 3.17 -11.35 -8.97
C ARG A 77 2.78 -10.44 -10.12
N GLN A 78 1.52 -10.03 -10.13
CA GLN A 78 0.96 -9.13 -11.13
C GLN A 78 0.37 -7.92 -10.42
N GLU A 79 0.73 -6.73 -10.89
CA GLU A 79 0.19 -5.47 -10.43
C GLU A 79 -0.34 -4.66 -11.60
N PHE A 80 -1.45 -3.97 -11.37
CA PHE A 80 -2.03 -3.01 -12.28
C PHE A 80 -2.29 -1.72 -11.51
N ASP A 81 -1.94 -0.59 -12.10
CA ASP A 81 -2.22 0.75 -11.58
C ASP A 81 -2.73 1.62 -12.72
N VAL A 82 -3.98 2.07 -12.63
CA VAL A 82 -4.66 2.90 -13.63
C VAL A 82 -5.06 4.21 -12.97
N ARG A 83 -4.73 5.34 -13.60
CA ARG A 83 -5.04 6.68 -13.10
C ARG A 83 -5.53 7.57 -14.22
N GLY A 84 -6.45 8.48 -13.88
CA GLY A 84 -6.98 9.50 -14.78
C GLY A 84 -7.13 10.83 -14.05
N ALA A 85 -6.88 11.92 -14.78
CA ALA A 85 -7.06 13.28 -14.33
C ALA A 85 -8.00 14.01 -15.31
N VAL A 86 -9.04 14.63 -14.77
CA VAL A 86 -10.01 15.41 -15.55
C VAL A 86 -10.08 16.83 -14.99
N PRO A 87 -9.84 17.87 -15.80
CA PRO A 87 -9.90 19.23 -15.33
C PRO A 87 -11.36 19.69 -15.16
N PHE A 88 -11.59 20.53 -14.17
CA PHE A 88 -12.81 21.29 -14.00
C PHE A 88 -12.58 22.75 -14.38
N GLY A 89 -13.60 23.40 -14.94
CA GLY A 89 -13.52 24.78 -15.44
C GLY A 89 -13.46 25.88 -14.36
N PHE A 90 -13.32 25.53 -13.08
CA PHE A 90 -13.27 26.47 -11.96
C PHE A 90 -11.98 26.29 -11.15
N TYR A 91 -11.40 27.39 -10.66
CA TYR A 91 -10.25 27.40 -9.72
C TYR A 91 -9.06 26.49 -10.08
N ASN A 92 -8.79 26.25 -11.37
CA ASN A 92 -7.81 25.25 -11.84
C ASN A 92 -7.97 23.89 -11.12
N ALA A 93 -9.23 23.53 -10.86
CA ALA A 93 -9.55 22.32 -10.15
C ALA A 93 -9.42 21.11 -11.07
N ALA A 94 -8.97 19.98 -10.54
CA ALA A 94 -8.87 18.74 -11.29
C ALA A 94 -9.23 17.55 -10.42
N LEU A 95 -10.06 16.66 -10.97
CA LEU A 95 -10.39 15.38 -10.38
C LEU A 95 -9.38 14.34 -10.83
N ASN A 96 -8.61 13.83 -9.89
CA ASN A 96 -7.74 12.69 -10.05
C ASN A 96 -8.44 11.46 -9.48
N ALA A 97 -8.55 10.40 -10.26
CA ALA A 97 -9.08 9.13 -9.79
C ALA A 97 -8.16 7.99 -10.24
N GLY A 98 -8.06 6.96 -9.41
CA GLY A 98 -7.23 5.81 -9.74
C GLY A 98 -7.65 4.55 -9.02
N ILE A 99 -7.28 3.42 -9.61
CA ILE A 99 -7.44 2.09 -9.07
C ILE A 99 -6.15 1.31 -9.26
N SER A 100 -5.71 0.65 -8.20
CA SER A 100 -4.56 -0.23 -8.20
C SER A 100 -4.97 -1.59 -7.67
N ALA A 101 -4.52 -2.66 -8.32
CA ALA A 101 -4.78 -4.03 -7.91
C ALA A 101 -3.52 -4.87 -8.03
N GLY A 102 -3.33 -5.79 -7.08
CA GLY A 102 -2.18 -6.67 -7.03
C GLY A 102 -2.60 -8.08 -6.66
N VAL A 103 -2.04 -9.06 -7.35
CA VAL A 103 -2.19 -10.47 -7.00
C VAL A 103 -0.85 -11.21 -7.03
N ILE A 104 -0.61 -12.05 -6.03
CA ILE A 104 0.50 -12.99 -5.97
C ILE A 104 -0.08 -14.38 -6.12
N LEU A 105 0.30 -15.03 -7.20
CA LEU A 105 -0.14 -16.37 -7.54
C LEU A 105 0.99 -17.38 -7.30
N PRO A 106 0.70 -18.52 -6.66
CA PRO A 106 1.61 -19.66 -6.61
C PRO A 106 2.03 -20.11 -8.01
N LEU A 107 3.33 -20.31 -8.24
CA LEU A 107 3.80 -21.12 -9.36
C LEU A 107 4.22 -22.49 -8.82
N GLY A 108 3.40 -23.52 -9.10
CA GLY A 108 3.65 -24.90 -8.68
C GLY A 108 2.78 -25.40 -7.52
N ARG A 109 2.81 -26.71 -7.28
CA ARG A 109 1.88 -27.41 -6.36
C ARG A 109 2.09 -27.10 -4.86
N GLY A 110 3.28 -26.65 -4.47
CA GLY A 110 3.65 -26.48 -3.06
C GLY A 110 3.05 -25.24 -2.37
N PHE A 111 2.92 -24.11 -3.08
CA PHE A 111 2.55 -22.83 -2.46
C PHE A 111 1.07 -22.76 -2.02
N MET A 112 0.17 -23.58 -2.59
CA MET A 112 -1.20 -23.72 -2.03
C MET A 112 -1.20 -24.12 -0.55
N LYS A 113 -0.12 -24.77 -0.08
CA LYS A 113 0.07 -25.18 1.32
C LYS A 113 1.17 -24.41 2.06
N SER A 114 2.04 -23.71 1.34
CA SER A 114 3.15 -22.93 1.92
C SER A 114 2.81 -21.45 2.04
N PRO A 115 3.37 -20.73 3.02
CA PRO A 115 3.18 -19.29 3.13
C PRO A 115 3.88 -18.55 1.98
N SER A 116 3.29 -17.47 1.49
CA SER A 116 4.02 -16.51 0.64
C SER A 116 5.10 -15.77 1.45
N PRO A 117 6.26 -15.41 0.85
CA PRO A 117 7.28 -14.63 1.54
C PRO A 117 6.73 -13.29 2.03
N ALA A 118 6.86 -12.97 3.32
CA ALA A 118 6.33 -11.73 3.90
C ALA A 118 6.84 -10.46 3.19
N PRO A 119 8.12 -10.34 2.80
CA PRO A 119 8.60 -9.15 2.10
C PRO A 119 7.90 -8.86 0.77
N ASP A 120 7.42 -9.92 0.09
CA ASP A 120 6.81 -9.81 -1.24
C ASP A 120 5.30 -9.59 -1.19
N ARG A 121 4.68 -9.74 -0.01
CA ARG A 121 3.22 -9.55 0.17
C ARG A 121 2.81 -8.10 -0.02
N PHE A 122 1.54 -7.93 -0.36
CA PHE A 122 0.91 -6.63 -0.41
C PHE A 122 0.54 -6.12 0.97
N TYR A 123 0.80 -4.85 1.19
CA TYR A 123 0.44 -4.12 2.40
C TYR A 123 -0.28 -2.83 2.01
N LEU A 124 -1.38 -2.52 2.70
CA LEU A 124 -2.11 -1.26 2.52
C LEU A 124 -2.04 -0.38 3.77
N GLY A 125 -2.20 0.92 3.53
CA GLY A 125 -2.01 1.98 4.51
C GLY A 125 -0.64 2.63 4.36
N GLY A 126 -0.48 3.80 4.97
CA GLY A 126 0.73 4.62 4.84
C GLY A 126 0.41 6.05 4.47
N HIS A 127 1.47 6.84 4.36
CA HIS A 127 1.37 8.30 4.22
C HIS A 127 1.94 8.79 2.89
N SER A 128 1.96 7.96 1.85
CA SER A 128 2.39 8.42 0.53
C SER A 128 1.21 9.05 -0.22
N SER A 129 1.52 10.07 -1.03
CA SER A 129 0.51 10.73 -1.85
C SER A 129 -0.08 9.75 -2.86
N PRO A 130 -1.42 9.57 -2.88
CA PRO A 130 -2.06 8.68 -3.84
C PRO A 130 -1.97 9.21 -5.28
N VAL A 131 -1.76 10.52 -5.47
CA VAL A 131 -1.73 11.15 -6.80
C VAL A 131 -0.35 10.99 -7.47
N CYS A 132 0.73 11.22 -6.73
CA CYS A 132 2.08 11.31 -7.29
C CYS A 132 2.75 9.95 -7.53
N SER A 133 2.65 9.02 -6.58
CA SER A 133 3.42 7.77 -6.61
C SER A 133 2.83 6.78 -7.60
N LEU A 134 3.33 6.70 -8.84
CA LEU A 134 2.85 5.77 -9.86
C LEU A 134 3.56 4.42 -9.76
N GLY A 135 2.81 3.32 -9.91
CA GLY A 135 3.37 1.96 -9.87
C GLY A 135 3.36 1.38 -8.46
N GLY A 136 2.52 0.37 -8.25
CA GLY A 136 2.26 -0.23 -6.95
C GLY A 136 0.86 0.07 -6.42
N LEU A 137 0.56 -0.42 -5.22
CA LEU A 137 -0.72 -0.15 -4.57
C LEU A 137 -0.79 1.27 -4.06
N THR A 138 -1.88 1.95 -4.37
CA THR A 138 -2.19 3.27 -3.80
C THR A 138 -2.29 3.18 -2.27
N SER A 139 -1.65 4.12 -1.58
CA SER A 139 -1.73 4.26 -0.11
C SER A 139 -3.12 4.71 0.36
N LEU A 140 -3.54 4.18 1.51
CA LEU A 140 -4.82 4.50 2.13
C LEU A 140 -4.61 5.56 3.23
N LEU A 141 -4.87 6.82 2.91
CA LEU A 141 -4.70 7.94 3.86
C LEU A 141 -5.60 7.74 5.09
N GLY A 142 -5.16 8.17 6.26
CA GLY A 142 -5.80 7.92 7.56
C GLY A 142 -5.49 6.56 8.18
N PHE A 143 -4.89 5.63 7.44
CA PHE A 143 -4.43 4.34 7.96
C PHE A 143 -2.91 4.31 8.10
N LYS A 144 -2.41 3.84 9.25
CA LYS A 144 -0.97 3.65 9.47
C LYS A 144 -0.39 2.71 8.43
N THR A 145 0.92 2.81 8.17
CA THR A 145 1.65 1.88 7.30
C THR A 145 1.40 0.43 7.71
N ARG A 146 1.01 -0.42 6.74
CA ARG A 146 0.56 -1.82 6.96
C ARG A 146 -0.68 -1.96 7.86
N GLY A 147 -1.41 -0.87 8.12
CA GLY A 147 -2.54 -0.83 9.04
C GLY A 147 -3.81 -1.49 8.52
N VAL A 148 -3.84 -1.84 7.22
CA VAL A 148 -4.92 -2.62 6.59
C VAL A 148 -4.31 -3.90 6.04
N SER A 149 -4.37 -4.97 6.83
CA SER A 149 -3.87 -6.30 6.47
C SER A 149 -4.48 -7.35 7.39
N PRO A 150 -4.53 -8.64 6.97
CA PRO A 150 -4.76 -9.76 7.87
C PRO A 150 -3.79 -9.71 9.06
N THR A 151 -4.30 -10.00 10.25
CA THR A 151 -3.52 -9.92 11.50
C THR A 151 -3.45 -11.27 12.21
N GLU A 152 -2.32 -11.55 12.85
CA GLU A 152 -2.15 -12.70 13.75
C GLU A 152 -1.66 -12.22 15.11
N LEU A 153 -2.11 -12.87 16.18
CA LEU A 153 -1.68 -12.55 17.53
C LEU A 153 -0.20 -12.88 17.72
N ARG A 154 0.50 -11.94 18.35
CA ARG A 154 1.86 -12.12 18.81
C ARG A 154 1.94 -13.16 19.91
N ARG A 155 3.13 -13.72 20.07
CA ARG A 155 3.41 -14.57 21.22
C ARG A 155 3.30 -13.73 22.49
N PHE A 156 2.62 -14.28 23.49
CA PHE A 156 2.75 -13.80 24.86
C PHE A 156 4.06 -14.33 25.45
N VAL A 157 4.98 -13.43 25.76
CA VAL A 157 6.18 -13.73 26.53
C VAL A 157 6.01 -13.00 27.86
N PRO A 158 5.83 -13.72 28.98
CA PRO A 158 5.79 -13.10 30.30
C PRO A 158 7.11 -12.34 30.50
N SER A 159 7.03 -11.05 30.82
CA SER A 159 8.21 -10.28 31.22
C SER A 159 8.48 -10.52 32.69
N ASP A 160 9.74 -10.76 33.07
CA ASP A 160 10.18 -10.88 34.47
C ASP A 160 10.25 -9.51 35.19
N SER A 161 9.82 -8.42 34.54
CA SER A 161 9.89 -7.06 35.09
C SER A 161 8.51 -6.52 35.51
N VAL A 162 8.23 -6.67 36.81
CA VAL A 162 7.53 -5.74 37.73
C VAL A 162 6.12 -5.23 37.35
N THR A 163 5.15 -5.68 38.15
CA THR A 163 3.84 -5.06 38.50
C THR A 163 3.29 -3.98 37.57
N ASP A 164 2.38 -4.38 36.69
CA ASP A 164 1.25 -3.53 36.31
C ASP A 164 0.06 -4.44 35.98
N ASP A 165 -1.06 -4.26 36.69
CA ASP A 165 -2.30 -5.07 36.62
C ASP A 165 -3.09 -4.89 35.31
N SER A 166 -2.40 -4.59 34.22
CA SER A 166 -2.95 -4.67 32.87
C SER A 166 -2.36 -5.91 32.23
N ALA A 167 -3.09 -7.03 32.22
CA ALA A 167 -2.77 -8.16 31.36
C ALA A 167 -2.75 -7.65 29.90
N ALA A 168 -1.59 -7.19 29.44
CA ALA A 168 -1.45 -6.54 28.14
C ALA A 168 -1.74 -7.60 27.09
N SER A 169 -2.94 -7.53 26.52
CA SER A 169 -3.36 -8.42 25.43
C SER A 169 -2.26 -8.48 24.38
N PRO A 170 -1.87 -9.69 23.93
CA PRO A 170 -0.76 -9.83 22.99
C PRO A 170 -1.01 -8.97 21.75
N GLY A 171 -0.01 -8.19 21.35
CA GLY A 171 -0.11 -7.32 20.18
C GLY A 171 -0.38 -8.10 18.89
N LEU A 172 -0.63 -7.38 17.80
CA LEU A 172 -0.92 -7.99 16.50
C LEU A 172 0.23 -7.80 15.52
N ASP A 173 0.55 -8.85 14.76
CA ASP A 173 1.37 -8.78 13.56
C ASP A 173 0.51 -8.63 12.31
N TYR A 174 0.90 -7.69 11.45
CA TYR A 174 0.24 -7.42 10.17
C TYR A 174 0.93 -8.24 9.10
N LEU A 175 0.27 -9.31 8.66
CA LEU A 175 0.89 -10.33 7.82
C LEU A 175 0.99 -9.93 6.35
N GLY A 176 0.23 -8.91 5.93
CA GLY A 176 0.03 -8.60 4.51
C GLY A 176 -0.88 -9.63 3.82
N GLY A 177 -1.04 -9.51 2.51
CA GLY A 177 -1.84 -10.42 1.73
C GLY A 177 -1.30 -10.65 0.33
N ASP A 178 -1.92 -11.61 -0.34
CA ASP A 178 -1.59 -12.03 -1.70
C ASP A 178 -2.52 -11.39 -2.72
N LEU A 179 -3.68 -10.88 -2.30
CA LEU A 179 -4.60 -10.09 -3.10
C LEU A 179 -4.80 -8.73 -2.43
N ALA A 180 -4.65 -7.67 -3.19
CA ALA A 180 -4.93 -6.33 -2.73
C ALA A 180 -5.59 -5.49 -3.81
N VAL A 181 -6.50 -4.62 -3.40
CA VAL A 181 -7.14 -3.62 -4.25
C VAL A 181 -7.19 -2.32 -3.48
N SER A 182 -6.80 -1.23 -4.12
CA SER A 182 -6.98 0.12 -3.61
C SER A 182 -7.50 1.04 -4.70
N ALA A 183 -8.23 2.06 -4.31
CA ALA A 183 -8.77 3.07 -5.19
C ALA A 183 -8.77 4.42 -4.46
N PHE A 184 -8.67 5.49 -5.23
CA PHE A 184 -8.78 6.84 -4.72
C PHE A 184 -9.49 7.76 -5.69
N ALA A 185 -10.07 8.82 -5.13
CA ALA A 185 -10.51 10.01 -5.84
C ALA A 185 -9.98 11.21 -5.07
N ASP A 186 -9.45 12.19 -5.78
CA ASP A 186 -8.80 13.37 -5.23
C ASP A 186 -9.17 14.59 -6.08
N LEU A 187 -9.81 15.57 -5.46
CA LEU A 187 -10.14 16.85 -6.07
C LEU A 187 -9.11 17.87 -5.62
N SER A 188 -8.18 18.23 -6.51
CA SER A 188 -7.23 19.31 -6.29
C SER A 188 -7.79 20.64 -6.79
N PHE A 189 -7.50 21.76 -6.12
CA PHE A 189 -7.97 23.09 -6.50
C PHE A 189 -7.06 24.21 -5.96
N ASP A 190 -7.00 25.34 -6.66
CA ASP A 190 -6.27 26.51 -6.18
C ASP A 190 -6.99 27.17 -5.01
N LEU A 191 -6.22 27.60 -4.01
CA LEU A 191 -6.74 28.38 -2.91
C LEU A 191 -7.16 29.80 -3.38
N PRO A 192 -8.14 30.43 -2.72
CA PRO A 192 -8.64 31.74 -3.12
C PRO A 192 -7.62 32.87 -2.91
N LEU A 193 -6.63 32.66 -2.05
CA LEU A 193 -5.57 33.64 -1.77
C LEU A 193 -4.50 33.62 -2.86
N LYS A 194 -4.26 34.77 -3.52
CA LYS A 194 -3.28 34.91 -4.61
C LYS A 194 -1.85 34.53 -4.18
N LEU A 195 -1.43 34.97 -3.00
CA LEU A 195 -0.09 34.65 -2.46
C LEU A 195 0.17 33.14 -2.37
N LEU A 196 -0.84 32.34 -2.01
CA LEU A 196 -0.70 30.89 -1.92
C LEU A 196 -0.60 30.26 -3.31
N ARG A 197 -1.35 30.81 -4.27
CA ARG A 197 -1.34 30.35 -5.66
C ARG A 197 -0.01 30.62 -6.35
N ASP A 198 0.59 31.79 -6.11
CA ASP A 198 1.87 32.18 -6.69
C ASP A 198 3.02 31.29 -6.20
N VAL A 199 2.91 30.78 -4.96
CA VAL A 199 3.86 29.81 -4.37
C VAL A 199 3.52 28.35 -4.76
N GLY A 200 2.43 28.13 -5.51
CA GLY A 200 2.00 26.80 -5.94
C GLY A 200 1.33 25.96 -4.84
N ILE A 201 0.94 26.57 -3.72
CA ILE A 201 0.20 25.90 -2.65
C ILE A 201 -1.25 25.70 -3.11
N TYR A 202 -1.73 24.46 -3.02
CA TYR A 202 -3.08 24.11 -3.41
C TYR A 202 -3.79 23.26 -2.36
N GLY A 203 -5.12 23.35 -2.37
CA GLY A 203 -5.96 22.51 -1.54
C GLY A 203 -6.33 21.24 -2.28
N HIS A 204 -6.63 20.19 -1.53
CA HIS A 204 -7.25 19.00 -2.11
C HIS A 204 -8.24 18.35 -1.15
N ALA A 205 -9.22 17.64 -1.71
CA ALA A 205 -10.17 16.82 -0.99
C ALA A 205 -10.13 15.40 -1.56
N PHE A 206 -9.93 14.40 -0.70
CA PHE A 206 -9.72 13.03 -1.14
C PHE A 206 -10.69 12.04 -0.51
N LEU A 207 -10.88 10.94 -1.22
CA LEU A 207 -11.55 9.74 -0.79
C LEU A 207 -10.65 8.57 -1.17
N THR A 208 -10.30 7.71 -0.21
CA THR A 208 -9.51 6.50 -0.47
C THR A 208 -10.24 5.28 0.04
N ALA A 209 -10.10 4.17 -0.67
CA ALA A 209 -10.69 2.90 -0.32
C ALA A 209 -9.74 1.74 -0.67
N GLY A 210 -9.75 0.68 0.12
CA GLY A 210 -8.92 -0.48 -0.19
C GLY A 210 -9.12 -1.67 0.72
N ASN A 211 -8.64 -2.82 0.27
CA ASN A 211 -8.68 -4.06 1.00
C ASN A 211 -7.50 -4.98 0.64
N VAL A 212 -7.12 -5.82 1.60
CA VAL A 212 -6.07 -6.84 1.45
C VAL A 212 -6.59 -8.16 1.98
N ALA A 213 -6.32 -9.24 1.25
CA ALA A 213 -6.65 -10.60 1.64
C ALA A 213 -5.48 -11.55 1.34
N LYS A 214 -5.37 -12.59 2.16
CA LYS A 214 -4.36 -13.64 2.02
C LYS A 214 -4.95 -14.82 1.25
N LEU A 215 -4.27 -15.27 0.20
CA LEU A 215 -4.70 -16.40 -0.65
C LEU A 215 -3.91 -17.67 -0.32
N SER A 216 -2.68 -17.52 0.15
CA SER A 216 -1.77 -18.59 0.56
C SER A 216 -2.30 -19.39 1.75
N GLU A 217 -1.69 -20.55 2.01
CA GLU A 217 -2.10 -21.46 3.10
C GLU A 217 -3.57 -21.93 2.99
N SER A 218 -4.05 -22.15 1.75
CA SER A 218 -5.43 -22.57 1.45
C SER A 218 -6.54 -21.59 1.84
N GLU A 219 -6.20 -20.35 2.20
CA GLU A 219 -7.19 -19.31 2.51
C GLU A 219 -8.01 -18.87 1.28
N TYR A 220 -7.51 -19.10 0.05
CA TYR A 220 -8.26 -18.85 -1.19
C TYR A 220 -9.64 -19.53 -1.22
N LYS A 221 -9.82 -20.67 -0.54
CA LYS A 221 -11.11 -21.39 -0.47
C LYS A 221 -12.17 -20.63 0.33
N ASN A 222 -11.73 -19.81 1.27
CA ASN A 222 -12.60 -19.03 2.15
C ASN A 222 -12.89 -17.63 1.58
N ILE A 223 -12.16 -17.23 0.53
CA ILE A 223 -12.31 -15.93 -0.10
C ILE A 223 -13.49 -15.98 -1.08
N SER A 224 -14.47 -15.12 -0.80
CA SER A 224 -15.54 -14.77 -1.72
C SER A 224 -15.35 -13.31 -2.14
N LEU A 225 -15.44 -13.02 -3.44
CA LEU A 225 -15.35 -11.65 -3.96
C LEU A 225 -16.38 -10.72 -3.32
N SER A 226 -17.58 -11.23 -3.03
CA SER A 226 -18.61 -10.47 -2.30
C SER A 226 -18.16 -10.11 -0.88
N LYS A 227 -17.57 -11.05 -0.13
CA LYS A 227 -17.00 -10.77 1.21
C LYS A 227 -15.82 -9.81 1.13
N PHE A 228 -14.98 -9.93 0.10
CA PHE A 228 -13.85 -9.03 -0.13
C PHE A 228 -14.33 -7.59 -0.40
N GLY A 229 -15.34 -7.41 -1.25
CA GLY A 229 -15.96 -6.09 -1.50
C GLY A 229 -16.63 -5.50 -0.24
N ARG A 230 -17.34 -6.33 0.53
CA ARG A 230 -17.99 -5.89 1.78
C ARG A 230 -16.99 -5.49 2.87
N THR A 231 -15.75 -5.95 2.80
CA THR A 231 -14.69 -5.65 3.77
C THR A 231 -13.74 -4.54 3.31
N ILE A 232 -14.09 -3.77 2.29
CA ILE A 232 -13.34 -2.57 1.91
C ILE A 232 -13.30 -1.57 3.07
N ARG A 233 -12.10 -1.08 3.38
CA ARG A 233 -11.84 0.03 4.31
C ARG A 233 -11.84 1.32 3.52
N SER A 234 -12.30 2.41 4.12
CA SER A 234 -12.33 3.70 3.44
C SER A 234 -12.10 4.86 4.40
N SER A 235 -11.57 5.95 3.84
CA SER A 235 -11.35 7.23 4.51
C SER A 235 -11.58 8.36 3.53
N ALA A 236 -11.98 9.52 4.04
CA ALA A 236 -12.06 10.75 3.28
C ALA A 236 -11.32 11.86 4.05
N GLY A 237 -10.95 12.92 3.37
CA GLY A 237 -10.29 14.02 4.04
C GLY A 237 -10.09 15.23 3.15
N VAL A 238 -9.54 16.26 3.77
CA VAL A 238 -9.11 17.48 3.10
C VAL A 238 -7.70 17.79 3.52
N GLY A 239 -6.94 18.39 2.63
CA GLY A 239 -5.54 18.70 2.88
C GLY A 239 -5.05 19.91 2.12
N ILE A 240 -3.87 20.36 2.53
CA ILE A 240 -3.11 21.42 1.88
C ILE A 240 -1.77 20.81 1.48
N ILE A 241 -1.38 21.08 0.24
CA ILE A 241 -0.12 20.62 -0.33
C ILE A 241 0.80 21.81 -0.50
N LEU A 242 1.97 21.72 0.14
CA LEU A 242 3.03 22.72 0.10
C LEU A 242 4.19 22.13 -0.74
N PRO A 243 4.31 22.52 -2.02
CA PRO A 243 5.50 22.17 -2.80
C PRO A 243 6.68 23.00 -2.29
N THR A 244 7.77 22.34 -1.89
CA THR A 244 9.06 23.00 -1.64
C THR A 244 10.10 22.42 -2.60
N THR A 245 11.24 23.10 -2.74
CA THR A 245 12.34 22.64 -3.61
C THR A 245 12.99 21.34 -3.14
N LEU A 246 12.88 21.01 -1.85
CA LEU A 246 13.53 19.84 -1.25
C LEU A 246 12.57 18.66 -1.04
N PHE A 247 11.30 18.95 -0.78
CA PHE A 247 10.25 17.95 -0.57
C PHE A 247 8.87 18.55 -0.78
N ARG A 248 7.91 17.68 -1.06
CA ARG A 248 6.49 18.04 -1.11
C ARG A 248 5.82 17.59 0.18
N LEU A 249 5.31 18.55 0.94
CA LEU A 249 4.60 18.33 2.19
C LEU A 249 3.08 18.34 1.94
N GLU A 250 2.40 17.28 2.36
CA GLU A 250 0.94 17.27 2.43
C GLU A 250 0.51 17.23 3.90
N ILE A 251 -0.38 18.15 4.26
CA ILE A 251 -1.00 18.21 5.59
C ILE A 251 -2.46 17.84 5.41
N ASN A 252 -2.84 16.64 5.84
CA ASN A 252 -4.14 16.03 5.55
C ASN A 252 -4.92 15.83 6.85
N TYR A 253 -6.13 16.37 6.92
CA TYR A 253 -7.10 15.95 7.93
C TYR A 253 -7.89 14.76 7.40
N CYS A 254 -7.63 13.58 7.96
CA CYS A 254 -8.24 12.31 7.55
C CYS A 254 -9.39 11.95 8.47
N TYR A 255 -10.52 11.56 7.89
CA TYR A 255 -11.69 11.02 8.58
C TYR A 255 -11.94 9.58 8.12
N ILE A 256 -11.97 8.65 9.08
CA ILE A 256 -12.17 7.22 8.79
C ILE A 256 -13.66 6.94 8.60
N LEU A 257 -14.05 6.59 7.37
CA LEU A 257 -15.43 6.24 7.03
C LEU A 257 -15.74 4.79 7.42
N LYS A 258 -14.80 3.88 7.18
CA LYS A 258 -14.99 2.45 7.47
C LYS A 258 -13.70 1.78 7.89
N LYS A 259 -13.69 1.23 9.11
CA LYS A 259 -12.62 0.41 9.68
C LYS A 259 -13.17 -0.85 10.34
N PHE A 260 -12.28 -1.80 10.59
CA PHE A 260 -12.54 -3.02 11.34
C PHE A 260 -11.61 -3.04 12.56
N GLU A 261 -11.97 -3.81 13.59
CA GLU A 261 -11.37 -3.81 14.93
C GLU A 261 -9.83 -3.89 14.93
N HIS A 262 -9.25 -4.71 14.07
CA HIS A 262 -7.81 -5.00 14.04
C HIS A 262 -7.02 -4.01 13.15
N ASN A 263 -7.70 -3.12 12.42
CA ASN A 263 -7.07 -2.16 11.52
C ASN A 263 -6.55 -0.94 12.28
N ARG A 264 -5.39 -0.42 11.88
CA ARG A 264 -4.79 0.81 12.45
C ARG A 264 -5.20 2.05 11.65
N GLY A 265 -6.48 2.42 11.71
CA GLY A 265 -7.00 3.68 11.18
C GLY A 265 -7.27 4.70 12.28
N LYS A 266 -6.82 5.95 12.12
CA LYS A 266 -7.09 7.04 13.07
C LYS A 266 -7.58 8.28 12.34
N THR A 267 -8.70 8.83 12.79
CA THR A 267 -9.17 10.15 12.37
C THR A 267 -8.27 11.23 12.99
N GLY A 268 -7.81 12.17 12.18
CA GLY A 268 -6.97 13.27 12.64
C GLY A 268 -6.01 13.77 11.56
N ILE A 269 -5.03 14.55 12.00
CA ILE A 269 -4.01 15.16 11.13
C ILE A 269 -2.94 14.11 10.79
N GLN A 270 -2.59 14.07 9.52
CA GLN A 270 -1.54 13.24 8.96
C GLN A 270 -0.60 14.09 8.11
N PHE A 271 0.69 13.90 8.31
CA PHE A 271 1.74 14.53 7.52
C PHE A 271 2.32 13.51 6.54
N SER A 272 2.42 13.93 5.28
CA SER A 272 2.99 13.14 4.19
C SER A 272 4.16 13.91 3.59
N PHE A 273 5.30 13.25 3.46
CA PHE A 273 6.48 13.81 2.79
C PHE A 273 6.73 12.99 1.54
N SER A 274 6.86 13.68 0.41
CA SER A 274 7.15 13.06 -0.88
C SER A 274 8.33 13.76 -1.54
N SER A 275 9.03 13.05 -2.42
CA SER A 275 10.08 13.63 -3.25
C SER A 275 9.52 14.87 -3.99
N PRO A 276 10.29 15.96 -4.10
CA PRO A 276 9.86 17.15 -4.83
C PRO A 276 9.74 16.90 -6.35
N MET A 277 10.21 15.74 -6.83
CA MET A 277 10.62 15.41 -8.21
C MET A 277 11.75 16.30 -8.71
#